data_AF-A0AAN6YPE0-F1
#
_entry.id   AF-A0AAN6YPE0-F1
#
_cell.length_a   1.000
_cell.length_b   1.000
_cell.length_c   1.000
_cell.angle_alpha   90.00
_cell.angle_beta   90.00
_cell.angle_gamma   90.00
#
_symmetry.space_group_name_H-M   'P 1'
#
loop_
_entity.id
_entity.type
_entity.pdbx_description
1 polymer ?
#
loop_
_entity_poly.entity_id
_entity_poly.type
_entity_poly.pdbx_seq_one_letter_code
_entity_poly.pdbx_strand_id
1 'polypeptide(L)'
;EQITIYAGRGLLIELSDGPNCLVASSVEHHQRYEYQFWDTKNIFAGQIQTETAYYQPNSDARIPQIAQERWHDPHFNRGESGWALRVVDSKDIVIYGAGFYSFFINYNNACAQPTTSIKCQQRIFSV
;
A
#
# COMPACT_ATOMS: atom_id res chain seq x y z
N GLU A 1 12.76 19.98 -3.34
CA GLU A 1 12.84 19.01 -4.46
C GLU A 1 12.17 17.71 -4.06
N GLN A 2 11.68 16.95 -5.03
CA GLN A 2 11.18 15.57 -4.86
C GLN A 2 12.15 14.61 -5.56
N ILE A 3 12.26 13.38 -5.04
CA ILE A 3 13.12 12.33 -5.59
C ILE A 3 12.34 11.06 -5.87
N THR A 4 12.91 10.18 -6.68
CA THR A 4 12.37 8.85 -6.96
C THR A 4 13.26 7.80 -6.33
N ILE A 5 12.72 7.02 -5.39
CA ILE A 5 13.36 5.86 -4.78
C ILE A 5 12.44 4.65 -5.00
N TYR A 6 13.01 3.55 -5.50
CA TYR A 6 12.27 2.32 -5.75
C TYR A 6 12.45 1.33 -4.61
N ALA A 7 11.58 1.42 -3.60
CA ALA A 7 11.44 0.40 -2.57
C ALA A 7 10.30 -0.56 -2.95
N GLY A 8 10.53 -1.87 -2.92
CA GLY A 8 9.55 -2.83 -3.43
C GLY A 8 8.31 -3.01 -2.54
N ARG A 9 8.53 -3.15 -1.24
CA ARG A 9 7.53 -3.63 -0.26
C ARG A 9 7.72 -2.87 1.04
N GLY A 10 6.61 -2.51 1.68
CA GLY A 10 6.60 -1.91 3.00
C GLY A 10 6.67 -2.98 4.09
N LEU A 11 5.60 -3.10 4.87
CA LEU A 11 5.50 -4.01 6.00
C LEU A 11 4.69 -5.26 5.64
N LEU A 12 5.35 -6.42 5.70
CA LEU A 12 4.74 -7.74 5.59
C LEU A 12 4.61 -8.36 6.98
N ILE A 13 3.40 -8.78 7.35
CA ILE A 13 3.16 -9.67 8.50
C ILE A 13 2.65 -10.99 7.93
N GLU A 14 3.38 -12.07 8.18
CA GLU A 14 3.08 -13.39 7.66
C GLU A 14 3.29 -14.50 8.70
N LEU A 15 2.48 -15.57 8.60
CA LEU A 15 2.63 -16.80 9.38
C LEU A 15 2.75 -16.57 10.91
N SER A 16 2.04 -15.55 11.40
CA SER A 16 2.06 -15.14 12.81
C SER A 16 0.71 -15.45 13.48
N ASP A 17 0.78 -16.08 14.64
CA ASP A 17 -0.38 -16.28 15.51
C ASP A 17 -0.74 -15.02 16.34
N GLY A 18 0.07 -13.96 16.25
CA GLY A 18 -0.09 -12.70 16.99
C GLY A 18 0.13 -12.81 18.51
N PRO A 19 -0.25 -11.77 19.29
CA PRO A 19 -0.84 -10.53 18.82
C PRO A 19 0.20 -9.63 18.12
N ASN A 20 -0.17 -9.04 16.99
CA ASN A 20 0.61 -7.96 16.37
C ASN A 20 -0.12 -6.63 16.60
N CYS A 21 0.56 -5.66 17.22
CA CYS A 21 -0.02 -4.35 17.53
C CYS A 21 0.70 -3.25 16.75
N LEU A 22 0.02 -2.68 15.76
CA LEU A 22 0.48 -1.56 14.95
C LEU A 22 -0.14 -0.26 15.47
N VAL A 23 0.50 0.34 16.47
CA VAL A 23 0.02 1.57 17.11
C VAL A 23 0.67 2.78 16.46
N ALA A 24 -0.14 3.67 15.88
CA ALA A 24 0.33 4.90 15.23
C ALA A 24 1.43 4.67 14.17
N SER A 25 1.41 3.52 13.47
CA SER A 25 2.43 3.20 12.46
C SER A 25 2.10 3.82 11.10
N SER A 26 3.14 4.16 10.36
CA SER A 26 3.04 4.66 8.98
C SER A 26 4.05 3.91 8.10
N VAL A 27 3.60 3.54 6.90
CA VAL A 27 4.43 2.91 5.88
C VAL A 27 4.06 3.55 4.54
N GLU A 28 5.05 4.10 3.84
CA GLU A 28 4.80 5.01 2.72
C GLU A 28 5.76 4.78 1.55
N HIS A 29 5.26 5.06 0.35
CA HIS A 29 6.01 5.17 -0.90
C HIS A 29 6.69 3.88 -1.36
N HIS A 30 6.12 2.72 -1.04
CA HIS A 30 6.55 1.44 -1.57
C HIS A 30 5.83 1.11 -2.88
N GLN A 31 6.54 0.44 -3.79
CA GLN A 31 6.06 0.21 -5.14
C GLN A 31 4.84 -0.71 -5.18
N ARG A 32 4.81 -1.77 -4.36
CA ARG A 32 3.82 -2.85 -4.47
C ARG A 32 2.76 -2.77 -3.40
N TYR A 33 3.15 -2.60 -2.15
CA TYR A 33 2.25 -2.40 -1.03
C TYR A 33 2.95 -1.70 0.12
N GLU A 34 2.16 -0.97 0.90
CA GLU A 34 2.60 -0.35 2.15
C GLU A 34 2.41 -1.34 3.30
N TYR A 35 1.21 -1.90 3.48
CA TYR A 35 0.98 -3.02 4.40
C TYR A 35 0.48 -4.26 3.66
N GLN A 36 1.02 -5.43 4.00
CA GLN A 36 0.50 -6.72 3.60
C GLN A 36 0.38 -7.66 4.79
N PHE A 37 -0.80 -8.24 4.98
CA PHE A 37 -1.06 -9.31 5.93
C PHE A 37 -1.36 -10.59 5.15
N TRP A 38 -0.55 -11.62 5.34
CA TRP A 38 -0.65 -12.88 4.58
C TRP A 38 -0.65 -14.08 5.53
N ASP A 39 -1.68 -14.95 5.43
CA ASP A 39 -1.82 -16.16 6.26
C ASP A 39 -1.49 -15.92 7.75
N THR A 40 -2.09 -14.88 8.33
CA THR A 40 -1.81 -14.41 9.69
C THR A 40 -3.10 -14.12 10.46
N LYS A 41 -3.01 -14.01 11.79
CA LYS A 41 -4.16 -13.65 12.62
C LYS A 41 -3.80 -12.75 13.80
N ASN A 42 -4.83 -12.29 14.53
CA ASN A 42 -4.71 -11.52 15.76
C ASN A 42 -3.90 -10.22 15.58
N ILE A 43 -4.38 -9.34 14.69
CA ILE A 43 -3.76 -8.04 14.43
C ILE A 43 -4.65 -6.94 14.99
N PHE A 44 -4.07 -6.07 15.81
CA PHE A 44 -4.62 -4.75 16.12
C PHE A 44 -3.80 -3.68 15.39
N ALA A 45 -4.46 -2.75 14.73
CA ALA A 45 -3.83 -1.61 14.07
C ALA A 45 -4.62 -0.33 14.35
N GLY A 46 -3.97 0.77 14.76
CA GLY A 46 -4.69 1.99 15.10
C GLY A 46 -3.81 3.15 15.57
N GLN A 47 -3.91 4.36 14.99
CA GLN A 47 -4.26 4.59 13.59
C GLN A 47 -3.08 4.14 12.71
N ILE A 48 -3.35 3.55 11.56
CA ILE A 48 -2.32 3.33 10.53
C ILE A 48 -2.45 4.34 9.40
N GLN A 49 -1.32 4.73 8.81
CA GLN A 49 -1.29 5.69 7.70
C GLN A 49 -0.41 5.17 6.55
N THR A 50 -0.76 5.56 5.33
CA THR A 50 0.01 5.25 4.12
C THR A 50 -0.07 6.33 3.05
N GLU A 51 0.94 6.39 2.18
CA GLU A 51 0.92 7.15 0.92
C GLU A 51 1.45 6.32 -0.24
N THR A 52 0.73 6.33 -1.38
CA THR A 52 1.25 5.80 -2.64
C THR A 52 2.49 6.57 -3.09
N ALA A 53 3.52 5.88 -3.59
CA ALA A 53 4.72 6.52 -4.12
C ALA A 53 4.39 7.50 -5.26
N TYR A 54 4.88 8.74 -5.16
CA TYR A 54 4.41 9.86 -5.99
C TYR A 54 4.71 9.71 -7.49
N TYR A 55 5.71 8.90 -7.85
CA TYR A 55 6.03 8.61 -9.24
C TYR A 55 4.96 7.73 -9.90
N GLN A 56 4.16 6.96 -9.14
CA GLN A 56 3.19 6.06 -9.73
C GLN A 56 2.09 6.82 -10.48
N PRO A 57 1.61 6.29 -11.63
CA PRO A 57 1.93 4.99 -12.23
C PRO A 57 3.09 5.04 -13.26
N ASN A 58 4.08 5.93 -13.10
CA ASN A 58 5.26 6.04 -13.96
C ASN A 58 6.58 6.04 -13.17
N SER A 59 7.13 4.88 -12.78
CA SER A 59 6.71 3.53 -13.15
C SER A 59 5.49 3.02 -12.34
N ASP A 60 4.73 2.09 -12.91
CA ASP A 60 3.58 1.48 -12.23
C ASP A 60 4.03 0.42 -11.20
N ALA A 61 3.09 -0.16 -10.45
CA ALA A 61 3.39 -1.08 -9.36
C ALA A 61 4.11 -2.39 -9.78
N ARG A 62 4.28 -2.64 -11.09
CA ARG A 62 4.93 -3.86 -11.61
C ARG A 62 6.45 -3.70 -11.74
N ILE A 63 6.96 -2.48 -11.80
CA ILE A 63 8.37 -2.18 -12.10
C ILE A 63 8.91 -0.99 -11.28
N PRO A 64 10.21 -0.95 -10.98
CA PRO A 64 11.24 -1.93 -11.37
C PRO A 64 11.30 -3.19 -10.50
N GLN A 65 10.72 -3.17 -9.30
CA GLN A 65 10.70 -4.34 -8.42
C GLN A 65 9.63 -5.34 -8.90
N ILE A 66 10.07 -6.34 -9.65
CA ILE A 66 9.20 -7.40 -10.17
C ILE A 66 8.61 -8.24 -9.04
N ALA A 67 7.45 -8.84 -9.30
CA ALA A 67 6.78 -9.72 -8.35
C ALA A 67 7.69 -10.89 -7.96
N GLN A 68 7.68 -11.25 -6.69
CA GLN A 68 8.40 -12.39 -6.12
C GLN A 68 7.42 -13.22 -5.28
N GLU A 69 7.27 -14.50 -5.63
CA GLU A 69 6.39 -15.42 -4.92
C GLU A 69 6.76 -15.57 -3.43
N ARG A 70 8.06 -15.52 -3.12
CA ARG A 70 8.58 -15.59 -1.74
C ARG A 70 7.97 -14.57 -0.79
N TRP A 71 7.50 -13.43 -1.29
CA TRP A 71 6.93 -12.34 -0.48
C TRP A 71 5.42 -12.20 -0.69
N HIS A 72 4.79 -13.21 -1.30
CA HIS A 72 3.35 -13.23 -1.58
C HIS A 72 2.86 -12.00 -2.35
N ASP A 73 3.70 -11.54 -3.27
CA ASP A 73 3.51 -10.28 -3.95
C ASP A 73 2.21 -10.21 -4.75
N PRO A 74 1.49 -9.07 -4.74
CA PRO A 74 0.34 -8.86 -5.59
C PRO A 74 0.71 -8.83 -7.08
N HIS A 75 -0.13 -9.40 -7.93
CA HIS A 75 -0.04 -9.22 -9.38
C HIS A 75 -0.87 -8.01 -9.79
N PHE A 76 -0.24 -7.11 -10.55
CA PHE A 76 -0.85 -5.87 -11.04
C PHE A 76 -0.98 -5.90 -12.56
N ASN A 77 -2.02 -5.25 -13.07
CA ASN A 77 -2.16 -4.88 -14.47
C ASN A 77 -1.36 -3.59 -14.76
N ARG A 78 -1.19 -3.28 -16.05
CA ARG A 78 -0.51 -2.06 -16.48
C ARG A 78 -1.24 -0.81 -15.97
N GLY A 79 -0.48 0.12 -15.40
CA GLY A 79 -0.99 1.40 -14.91
C GLY A 79 -1.62 1.35 -13.52
N GLU A 80 -1.57 0.20 -12.83
CA GLU A 80 -2.04 0.10 -11.45
C GLU A 80 -0.97 0.54 -10.44
N SER A 81 -1.42 1.16 -9.36
CA SER A 81 -0.60 1.61 -8.23
C SER A 81 -0.56 0.56 -7.12
N GLY A 82 0.43 0.70 -6.23
CA GLY A 82 0.60 -0.17 -5.06
C GLY A 82 -0.53 -0.04 -4.05
N TRP A 83 -0.68 -1.03 -3.20
CA TRP A 83 -1.72 -1.08 -2.17
C TRP A 83 -1.35 -0.32 -0.92
N ALA A 84 -2.28 0.41 -0.31
CA ALA A 84 -2.10 0.86 1.06
C ALA A 84 -2.15 -0.32 2.04
N LEU A 85 -3.16 -1.18 1.89
CA LEU A 85 -3.29 -2.39 2.69
C LEU A 85 -3.84 -3.52 1.84
N ARG A 86 -3.15 -4.67 1.88
CA ARG A 86 -3.60 -5.93 1.28
C ARG A 86 -3.67 -7.00 2.35
N VAL A 87 -4.85 -7.58 2.55
CA VAL A 87 -5.09 -8.72 3.45
C VAL A 87 -5.33 -9.96 2.60
N VAL A 88 -4.70 -11.07 2.94
CA VAL A 88 -4.80 -12.34 2.19
C VAL A 88 -4.82 -13.49 3.19
N ASP A 89 -5.80 -14.37 3.06
CA ASP A 89 -5.92 -15.60 3.87
C ASP A 89 -5.76 -15.36 5.38
N SER A 90 -6.15 -14.18 5.87
CA SER A 90 -5.91 -13.73 7.24
C SER A 90 -7.22 -13.46 7.97
N LYS A 91 -7.22 -13.55 9.30
CA LYS A 91 -8.42 -13.38 10.13
C LYS A 91 -8.13 -12.66 11.44
N ASP A 92 -9.17 -12.28 12.17
CA ASP A 92 -9.04 -11.63 13.48
C ASP A 92 -8.17 -10.35 13.43
N ILE A 93 -8.48 -9.48 12.47
CA ILE A 93 -7.81 -8.19 12.23
C ILE A 93 -8.76 -7.07 12.62
N VAL A 94 -8.32 -6.19 13.52
CA VAL A 94 -9.05 -4.99 13.95
C VAL A 94 -8.23 -3.76 13.57
N ILE A 95 -8.81 -2.87 12.76
CA ILE A 95 -8.21 -1.60 12.36
C ILE A 95 -9.05 -0.46 12.94
N TYR A 96 -8.52 0.20 13.96
CA TYR A 96 -9.13 1.34 14.63
C TYR A 96 -8.52 2.64 14.12
N GLY A 97 -8.99 3.07 12.94
CA GLY A 97 -8.51 4.26 12.23
C GLY A 97 -7.47 3.92 11.16
N ALA A 98 -7.72 4.36 9.93
CA ALA A 98 -6.81 4.21 8.80
C ALA A 98 -6.84 5.47 7.93
N GLY A 99 -5.66 6.02 7.64
CA GLY A 99 -5.46 7.12 6.69
C GLY A 99 -4.72 6.61 5.47
N PHE A 100 -5.44 6.17 4.45
CA PHE A 100 -4.83 5.69 3.22
C PHE A 100 -4.92 6.75 2.13
N TYR A 101 -3.78 7.30 1.72
CA TYR A 101 -3.73 8.43 0.82
C TYR A 101 -3.08 8.11 -0.53
N SER A 102 -3.53 8.82 -1.56
CA SER A 102 -2.95 8.82 -2.90
C SER A 102 -3.12 10.20 -3.47
N PHE A 103 -2.00 10.91 -3.63
CA PHE A 103 -2.01 12.35 -3.91
C PHE A 103 -1.59 12.71 -5.33
N PHE A 104 -0.96 11.78 -6.05
CA PHE A 104 -0.27 12.10 -7.31
C PHE A 104 -0.57 11.09 -8.40
N ILE A 105 -0.48 11.59 -9.64
CA ILE A 105 -0.28 10.79 -10.85
C ILE A 105 1.03 11.29 -11.45
N ASN A 106 2.12 10.52 -11.34
CA ASN A 106 3.44 10.89 -11.86
C ASN A 106 3.86 12.30 -11.41
N TYR A 107 3.92 12.51 -10.09
CA TYR A 107 4.22 13.79 -9.41
C TYR A 107 3.24 14.95 -9.67
N ASN A 108 2.18 14.74 -10.43
CA ASN A 108 1.13 15.73 -10.64
C ASN A 108 -0.01 15.54 -9.62
N ASN A 109 -0.27 16.56 -8.80
CA ASN A 109 -1.32 16.55 -7.76
C ASN A 109 -2.68 17.09 -8.23
N ALA A 110 -2.89 17.29 -9.53
CA ALA A 110 -4.16 17.76 -10.09
C ALA A 110 -5.33 16.81 -9.78
N CYS A 111 -5.06 15.52 -9.58
CA CYS A 111 -6.05 14.52 -9.18
C CYS A 111 -6.50 14.62 -7.72
N ALA A 112 -5.75 15.33 -6.86
CA ALA A 112 -6.07 15.52 -5.44
C ALA A 112 -6.74 16.88 -5.17
N GLN A 113 -6.90 17.72 -6.19
CA GLN A 113 -7.52 19.04 -6.02
C GLN A 113 -9.04 18.92 -5.76
N PRO A 114 -9.65 19.77 -4.93
CA PRO A 114 -11.08 19.68 -4.58
C PRO A 114 -12.04 19.72 -5.78
N THR A 115 -11.61 20.30 -6.90
CA THR A 115 -12.44 20.56 -8.09
C THR A 115 -12.35 19.45 -9.15
N THR A 116 -11.50 18.43 -8.95
CA THR A 116 -11.25 17.39 -9.95
C THR A 116 -12.18 16.19 -9.79
N SER A 117 -12.50 15.53 -10.91
CA SER A 117 -13.15 14.21 -10.92
C SER A 117 -12.16 13.06 -11.13
N ILE A 118 -10.90 13.38 -11.43
CA ILE A 118 -9.84 12.41 -11.69
C ILE A 118 -9.46 11.70 -10.40
N LYS A 119 -9.44 10.38 -10.41
CA LYS A 119 -8.95 9.58 -9.27
C LYS A 119 -7.44 9.42 -9.38
N CYS A 120 -6.69 9.76 -8.33
CA CYS A 120 -5.23 9.56 -8.30
C CYS A 120 -4.85 8.08 -8.44
N GLN A 121 -5.72 7.17 -7.98
CA GLN A 121 -5.60 5.74 -8.20
C GLN A 121 -6.97 5.06 -8.21
N GLN A 122 -7.03 3.87 -8.81
CA GLN A 122 -8.28 3.12 -8.98
C GLN A 122 -8.70 2.36 -7.73
N ARG A 123 -7.74 1.84 -6.97
CA ARG A 123 -7.94 0.96 -5.81
C ARG A 123 -6.82 1.18 -4.79
N ILE A 124 -7.14 1.07 -3.50
CA ILE A 124 -6.20 1.38 -2.40
C ILE A 124 -6.14 0.30 -1.33
N PHE A 125 -7.20 -0.51 -1.22
CA PHE A 125 -7.35 -1.55 -0.20
C PHE A 125 -7.89 -2.83 -0.84
N SER A 126 -7.40 -3.98 -0.39
CA SER A 126 -7.81 -5.32 -0.84
C SER A 126 -7.89 -6.29 0.34
N VAL A 127 -8.92 -7.13 0.34
CA VAL A 127 -9.12 -8.29 1.24
C VAL A 127 -9.51 -9.48 0.41
#